data_AF-A0A497EXR8-F1
#
_entry.id   AF-A0A497EXR8-F1
#
_cell.length_a   1.000
_cell.length_b   1.000
_cell.length_c   1.000
_cell.angle_alpha   90.00
_cell.angle_beta   90.00
_cell.angle_gamma   90.00
#
_symmetry.space_group_name_H-M   'P 1'
#
loop_
_entity.id
_entity.type
_entity.pdbx_description
1 polymer ?
#
loop_
_entity_poly.entity_id
_entity_poly.type
_entity_poly.pdbx_seq_one_letter_code
_entity_poly.pdbx_strand_id
1 'polypeptide(L)'
;MSNKTSVEDFASKVEEMIGSLIRVHLIDGRIIIGKLVSVDPDYLNMIIEEIASTEDEIALTLIPGTSISYARFIIPKSVKEPNIEEKILSLLEKEPNLSVKEIAKILNLEPKRVRSALRRLKRKGLIKSGDETPERAGRTKP
;
A
#
# COMPACT_ATOMS: atom_id res chain seq x y z
N MET A 1 4.66 13.77 32.63
CA MET A 1 4.51 12.35 32.26
C MET A 1 5.68 12.02 31.33
N SER A 2 6.58 11.15 31.78
CA SER A 2 7.85 10.88 31.07
C SER A 2 7.57 10.05 29.82
N ASN A 3 8.01 10.56 28.66
CA ASN A 3 7.86 9.91 27.36
C ASN A 3 8.93 8.82 27.25
N LYS A 4 8.66 7.67 27.88
CA LYS A 4 9.53 6.49 27.86
C LYS A 4 9.21 5.72 26.58
N THR A 5 9.78 6.14 25.45
CA THR A 5 9.87 5.29 24.26
C THR A 5 10.84 4.18 24.65
N SER A 6 10.32 3.03 25.06
CA SER A 6 11.14 1.99 25.68
C SER A 6 11.97 1.23 24.64
N VAL A 7 13.00 0.51 25.08
CA VAL A 7 13.77 -0.38 24.21
C VAL A 7 12.87 -1.50 23.67
N GLU A 8 11.89 -1.95 24.48
CA GLU A 8 10.86 -2.90 24.04
C GLU A 8 10.00 -2.36 22.89
N ASP A 9 9.68 -1.06 22.88
CA ASP A 9 8.95 -0.43 21.77
C ASP A 9 9.78 -0.41 20.48
N PHE A 10 11.11 -0.37 20.58
CA PHE A 10 12.00 -0.39 19.41
C PHE A 10 12.15 -1.80 18.83
N ALA A 11 12.42 -2.79 19.68
CA ALA A 11 12.54 -4.19 19.26
C ALA A 11 11.27 -4.66 18.54
N SER A 12 10.11 -4.40 19.15
CA SER A 12 8.81 -4.76 18.58
C SER A 12 8.59 -4.11 17.21
N LYS A 13 8.94 -2.82 17.07
CA LYS A 13 8.82 -2.11 15.79
C LYS A 13 9.73 -2.68 14.71
N VAL A 14 10.95 -3.08 15.05
CA VAL A 14 11.91 -3.62 14.07
C VAL A 14 11.47 -5.00 13.60
N GLU A 15 10.94 -5.84 14.50
CA GLU A 15 10.35 -7.14 14.16
C GLU A 15 9.11 -7.02 13.27
N GLU A 16 8.23 -6.04 13.53
CA GLU A 16 7.08 -5.74 12.66
C GLU A 16 7.47 -5.39 11.22
N MET A 17 8.73 -5.01 10.98
CA MET A 17 9.22 -4.63 9.66
C MET A 17 9.79 -5.80 8.86
N ILE A 18 9.79 -7.03 9.40
CA ILE A 18 10.14 -8.23 8.65
C ILE A 18 9.29 -8.32 7.38
N GLY A 19 9.93 -8.63 6.25
CA GLY A 19 9.34 -8.67 4.93
C GLY A 19 9.33 -7.33 4.19
N SER A 20 9.73 -6.24 4.84
CA SER A 20 9.87 -4.92 4.19
C SER A 20 11.12 -4.85 3.32
N LEU A 21 11.05 -4.02 2.27
CA LEU A 21 12.22 -3.65 1.49
C LEU A 21 13.12 -2.73 2.32
N ILE A 22 14.41 -3.04 2.39
CA ILE A 22 15.38 -2.34 3.21
C ILE A 22 16.65 -2.03 2.41
N ARG A 23 17.27 -0.89 2.71
CA ARG A 23 18.60 -0.50 2.23
C ARG A 23 19.54 -0.39 3.43
N VAL A 24 20.54 -1.24 3.49
CA VAL A 24 21.54 -1.28 4.57
C VAL A 24 22.85 -0.70 4.05
N HIS A 25 23.39 0.29 4.76
CA HIS A 25 24.69 0.87 4.49
C HIS A 25 25.69 0.31 5.50
N LEU A 26 26.74 -0.30 5.00
CA LEU A 26 27.81 -0.87 5.81
C LEU A 26 28.88 0.18 6.11
N ILE A 27 29.66 -0.07 7.17
CA ILE A 27 30.75 0.82 7.60
C ILE A 27 31.86 0.93 6.55
N ASP A 28 32.05 -0.12 5.73
CA ASP A 28 33.02 -0.15 4.63
C ASP A 28 32.54 0.59 3.36
N GLY A 29 31.35 1.20 3.40
CA GLY A 29 30.76 1.96 2.30
C GLY A 29 29.92 1.13 1.33
N ARG A 30 29.82 -0.19 1.49
CA ARG A 30 28.94 -1.03 0.66
C ARG A 30 27.47 -0.78 1.00
N ILE A 31 26.61 -1.02 0.02
CA ILE A 31 25.16 -0.89 0.16
C ILE A 31 24.52 -2.21 -0.25
N ILE A 32 23.72 -2.78 0.63
CA ILE A 32 22.92 -3.97 0.36
C ILE A 32 21.45 -3.56 0.31
N ILE A 33 20.74 -3.97 -0.74
CA ILE A 33 19.32 -3.69 -0.93
C ILE A 33 18.59 -5.01 -1.11
N GLY A 34 17.56 -5.22 -0.31
CA GLY A 34 16.82 -6.47 -0.32
C GLY A 34 15.62 -6.46 0.61
N LYS A 35 14.99 -7.62 0.73
CA LYS A 35 13.89 -7.84 1.66
C LYS A 35 14.45 -8.30 3.00
N LEU A 36 14.00 -7.69 4.10
CA LEU A 36 14.39 -8.14 5.44
C LEU A 36 13.71 -9.49 5.72
N VAL A 37 14.50 -10.55 5.92
CA VAL A 37 14.01 -11.90 6.22
C VAL A 37 13.95 -12.14 7.73
N SER A 38 14.97 -11.68 8.45
CA SER A 38 15.08 -11.84 9.90
C SER A 38 15.95 -10.73 10.48
N VAL A 39 15.69 -10.39 11.74
CA VAL A 39 16.46 -9.43 12.51
C VAL A 39 16.54 -9.89 13.96
N ASP A 40 17.73 -9.79 14.53
CA ASP A 40 17.98 -9.87 15.96
C ASP A 40 17.91 -8.44 16.51
N PRO A 41 16.89 -8.07 17.31
CA PRO A 41 16.72 -6.69 17.76
C PRO A 41 17.77 -6.23 18.77
N ASP A 42 18.43 -7.16 19.48
CA ASP A 42 19.44 -6.83 20.49
C ASP A 42 20.78 -6.46 19.85
N TYR A 43 21.17 -7.18 18.81
CA TYR A 43 22.46 -7.01 18.14
C TYR A 43 22.36 -6.45 16.73
N LEU A 44 21.15 -6.26 16.19
CA LEU A 44 20.86 -5.84 14.82
C LEU A 44 21.50 -6.74 13.75
N ASN A 45 21.70 -8.02 14.05
CA ASN A 45 22.07 -9.00 13.04
C ASN A 45 20.89 -9.19 12.09
N MET A 46 21.11 -9.08 10.78
CA MET A 46 20.04 -9.12 9.78
C MET A 46 20.31 -10.21 8.76
N ILE A 47 19.26 -10.91 8.33
CA ILE A 47 19.27 -11.72 7.11
C ILE A 47 18.47 -10.98 6.06
N ILE A 48 19.08 -10.75 4.90
CA ILE A 48 18.49 -10.03 3.78
C ILE A 48 18.47 -10.93 2.55
N GLU A 49 17.31 -11.01 1.91
CA GLU A 49 17.17 -11.55 0.56
C GLU A 49 17.47 -10.43 -0.43
N GLU A 50 18.67 -10.45 -1.02
CA GLU A 50 19.14 -9.41 -1.92
C GLU A 50 18.33 -9.40 -3.22
N ILE A 51 18.08 -8.19 -3.74
CA ILE A 51 17.57 -8.05 -5.10
C ILE A 51 18.75 -8.31 -6.05
N ALA A 52 18.88 -9.56 -6.49
CA ALA A 52 19.89 -9.96 -7.47
C ALA A 52 19.59 -9.33 -8.85
N SER A 53 20.64 -9.17 -9.66
CA SER A 53 20.51 -8.68 -11.05
C SER A 53 20.09 -9.78 -12.04
N THR A 54 20.12 -11.03 -11.60
CA THR A 54 19.78 -12.23 -12.38
C THR A 54 18.56 -12.90 -11.77
N GLU A 55 17.53 -13.15 -12.59
CA GLU A 55 16.21 -13.64 -12.16
C GLU A 55 16.23 -15.05 -11.53
N ASP A 56 17.32 -15.82 -11.71
CA ASP A 56 17.42 -17.22 -11.31
C ASP A 56 18.14 -17.47 -9.97
N GLU A 57 18.59 -16.42 -9.27
CA GLU A 57 19.35 -16.57 -8.02
C GLU A 57 18.71 -15.82 -6.86
N ILE A 58 18.37 -16.56 -5.80
CA ILE A 58 18.01 -15.99 -4.50
C ILE A 58 19.29 -15.90 -3.67
N ALA A 59 19.79 -14.68 -3.46
CA ALA A 59 20.95 -14.42 -2.62
C ALA A 59 20.51 -14.04 -1.20
N LEU A 60 20.81 -14.88 -0.22
CA LEU A 60 20.58 -14.59 1.20
C LEU A 60 21.88 -14.15 1.86
N THR A 61 21.88 -12.95 2.43
CA THR A 61 23.06 -12.34 3.04
C THR A 61 22.82 -12.09 4.52
N LEU A 62 23.68 -12.67 5.35
CA LEU A 62 23.77 -12.38 6.77
C LEU A 62 24.67 -11.15 6.98
N ILE A 63 24.12 -10.12 7.60
CA ILE A 63 24.82 -8.88 7.94
C ILE A 63 24.94 -8.80 9.46
N PRO A 64 26.16 -8.90 10.02
CA PRO A 64 26.38 -8.64 11.44
C PRO A 64 26.04 -7.19 11.77
N GLY A 65 25.35 -6.94 12.89
CA GLY A 65 24.95 -5.57 13.24
C GLY A 65 26.14 -4.62 13.47
N THR A 66 27.30 -5.15 13.88
CA THR A 66 28.55 -4.41 14.02
C THR A 66 29.10 -3.88 12.70
N SER A 67 28.66 -4.43 11.56
CA SER A 67 29.05 -3.98 10.23
C SER A 67 28.11 -2.92 9.66
N ILE A 68 26.95 -2.69 10.31
CA ILE A 68 25.92 -1.77 9.85
C ILE A 68 26.27 -0.35 10.32
N SER A 69 26.38 0.59 9.38
CA SER A 69 26.41 2.01 9.69
C SER A 69 25.00 2.51 9.99
N TYR A 70 24.06 2.26 9.07
CA TYR A 70 22.63 2.52 9.26
C TYR A 70 21.79 1.74 8.25
N ALA A 71 20.52 1.51 8.60
CA ALA A 71 19.53 0.90 7.71
C ALA A 71 18.36 1.85 7.47
N ARG A 72 17.81 1.83 6.24
CA ARG A 72 16.63 2.58 5.86
C ARG A 72 15.60 1.62 5.28
N PHE A 73 14.43 1.57 5.90
CA PHE A 73 13.28 0.89 5.32
C PHE A 73 12.73 1.70 4.16
N ILE A 74 12.59 1.05 3.02
CA ILE A 74 11.96 1.60 1.84
C ILE A 74 10.48 1.26 1.96
N ILE A 75 9.74 2.16 2.57
CA ILE A 75 8.28 2.14 2.52
C ILE A 75 7.93 2.59 1.09
N PRO A 76 7.46 1.71 0.19
CA PRO A 76 6.88 2.20 -1.04
C PRO A 76 5.79 3.17 -0.59
N LYS A 77 5.78 4.41 -1.11
CA LYS A 77 4.61 5.29 -0.92
C LYS A 77 3.42 4.40 -1.20
N SER A 78 2.66 4.07 -0.16
CA SER A 78 1.49 3.24 -0.30
C SER A 78 0.78 3.81 -1.52
N VAL A 79 0.52 2.95 -2.52
CA VAL A 79 -0.68 3.15 -3.33
C VAL A 79 -1.72 3.40 -2.26
N LYS A 80 -2.09 4.67 -2.07
CA LYS A 80 -3.12 5.06 -1.09
C LYS A 80 -4.18 4.00 -1.24
N GLU A 81 -4.68 3.41 -0.14
CA GLU A 81 -5.89 2.59 -0.27
C GLU A 81 -6.79 3.30 -1.25
N PRO A 82 -7.11 2.69 -2.41
CA PRO A 82 -7.59 3.48 -3.51
C PRO A 82 -8.81 4.20 -2.98
N ASN A 83 -8.77 5.53 -3.05
CA ASN A 83 -9.86 6.34 -2.52
C ASN A 83 -11.13 5.80 -3.17
N ILE A 84 -12.28 5.94 -2.54
CA ILE A 84 -13.57 5.43 -3.07
C ILE A 84 -13.72 5.77 -4.57
N GLU A 85 -13.21 6.93 -5.00
CA GLU A 85 -13.09 7.34 -6.40
C GLU A 85 -12.26 6.39 -7.30
N GLU A 86 -11.06 5.98 -6.89
CA GLU A 86 -10.20 5.05 -7.63
C GLU A 86 -10.79 3.64 -7.68
N LYS A 87 -11.39 3.17 -6.57
CA LYS A 87 -12.11 1.88 -6.55
C LYS A 87 -13.28 1.89 -7.54
N ILE A 88 -14.07 2.97 -7.55
CA ILE A 88 -15.19 3.12 -8.49
C ILE A 88 -14.68 3.21 -9.93
N LEU A 89 -13.62 3.98 -10.19
CA LEU A 89 -13.04 4.11 -11.53
C LEU A 89 -12.58 2.74 -12.06
N SER A 90 -11.86 1.97 -11.25
CA SER A 90 -11.42 0.62 -11.63
C SER A 90 -12.57 -0.36 -11.90
N LEU A 91 -13.71 -0.18 -11.24
CA LEU A 91 -14.91 -0.97 -11.52
C LEU A 91 -15.56 -0.57 -12.85
N LEU A 92 -15.66 0.74 -13.11
CA LEU A 92 -16.23 1.25 -14.36
C LEU A 92 -15.34 0.99 -15.58
N GLU A 93 -14.01 0.91 -15.41
CA GLU A 93 -13.09 0.49 -16.47
C GLU A 93 -13.35 -0.97 -16.90
N LYS A 94 -13.71 -1.85 -15.97
CA LYS A 94 -14.03 -3.26 -16.24
C LYS A 94 -15.46 -3.44 -16.73
N GLU A 95 -16.40 -2.74 -16.10
CA GLU A 95 -17.83 -2.83 -16.37
C GLU A 95 -18.45 -1.41 -16.45
N PRO A 96 -18.44 -0.78 -17.64
CA PRO A 96 -18.80 0.63 -17.80
C PRO A 96 -20.26 1.00 -17.53
N ASN A 97 -21.15 0.01 -17.36
CA ASN A 97 -22.59 0.23 -17.25
C ASN A 97 -23.16 -0.06 -15.85
N LEU A 98 -22.29 -0.22 -14.85
CA LEU A 98 -22.71 -0.50 -13.48
C LEU A 98 -23.55 0.63 -12.90
N SER A 99 -24.67 0.26 -12.27
CA SER A 99 -25.50 1.18 -11.52
C SER A 99 -24.88 1.52 -10.16
N VAL A 100 -25.30 2.65 -9.59
CA VAL A 100 -24.89 3.08 -8.24
C VAL A 100 -25.15 2.00 -7.18
N LYS A 101 -26.24 1.24 -7.32
CA LYS A 101 -26.60 0.17 -6.37
C LYS A 101 -25.66 -1.03 -6.48
N GLU A 102 -25.26 -1.40 -7.68
CA GLU A 102 -24.32 -2.50 -7.92
C GLU A 102 -22.93 -2.13 -7.41
N ILE A 103 -22.46 -0.92 -7.72
CA ILE A 103 -21.18 -0.39 -7.22
C ILE A 103 -21.19 -0.35 -5.68
N ALA A 104 -22.28 0.10 -5.08
CA ALA A 104 -22.46 0.12 -3.62
C ALA A 104 -22.38 -1.28 -3.00
N LYS A 105 -23.00 -2.27 -3.64
CA LYS A 105 -22.99 -3.67 -3.19
C LYS A 105 -21.60 -4.30 -3.32
N ILE A 106 -20.92 -4.08 -4.45
CA ILE A 106 -19.57 -4.61 -4.73
C ILE A 106 -18.55 -4.02 -3.74
N LEU A 107 -18.63 -2.71 -3.47
CA LEU A 107 -17.69 -2.02 -2.59
C LEU A 107 -18.09 -2.02 -1.11
N ASN A 108 -19.25 -2.61 -0.76
CA ASN A 108 -19.84 -2.55 0.58
C ASN A 108 -19.94 -1.11 1.12
N LEU A 109 -20.46 -0.19 0.31
CA LEU A 109 -20.60 1.23 0.60
C LEU A 109 -22.06 1.67 0.53
N GLU A 110 -22.40 2.74 1.25
CA GLU A 110 -23.71 3.36 1.09
C GLU A 110 -23.87 3.99 -0.32
N PRO A 111 -25.04 3.84 -0.99
CA PRO A 111 -25.31 4.47 -2.28
C PRO A 111 -25.10 5.99 -2.29
N LYS A 112 -25.27 6.66 -1.14
CA LYS A 112 -25.00 8.10 -0.99
C LYS A 112 -23.50 8.44 -1.14
N ARG A 113 -22.62 7.60 -0.57
CA ARG A 113 -21.16 7.76 -0.68
C ARG A 113 -20.69 7.53 -2.12
N VAL A 114 -21.25 6.52 -2.79
CA VAL A 114 -20.98 6.24 -4.21
C VAL A 114 -21.39 7.42 -5.09
N ARG A 115 -22.61 7.96 -4.94
CA ARG A 115 -23.06 9.16 -5.68
C ARG A 115 -22.14 10.37 -5.49
N SER A 116 -21.68 10.58 -4.25
CA SER A 116 -20.74 11.66 -3.95
C SER A 116 -19.38 11.47 -4.64
N ALA A 117 -18.89 10.23 -4.69
CA ALA A 117 -17.64 9.89 -5.38
C ALA A 117 -17.76 10.00 -6.91
N LEU A 118 -18.84 9.47 -7.50
CA LEU A 118 -19.13 9.63 -8.94
C LEU A 118 -19.23 11.11 -9.34
N ARG A 119 -19.90 11.94 -8.54
CA ARG A 119 -19.95 13.39 -8.77
C ARG A 119 -18.56 14.03 -8.73
N ARG A 120 -17.67 13.57 -7.85
CA ARG A 120 -16.27 14.04 -7.79
C ARG A 120 -15.47 13.60 -9.02
N LEU A 121 -15.61 12.35 -9.44
CA LEU A 121 -14.99 11.82 -10.66
C LEU A 121 -15.44 12.57 -11.93
N LYS A 122 -16.74 12.86 -12.07
CA LYS A 122 -17.29 13.69 -13.15
C LYS A 122 -16.68 15.09 -13.18
N ARG A 123 -16.57 15.75 -12.01
CA ARG A 123 -15.94 17.08 -11.90
C ARG A 123 -14.46 17.07 -12.29
N LYS A 124 -13.78 15.95 -12.10
CA LYS A 124 -12.38 15.76 -12.51
C LYS A 124 -12.23 15.36 -13.99
N GLY A 125 -13.33 15.13 -14.71
CA GLY A 125 -13.32 14.70 -16.11
C GLY A 125 -12.89 13.23 -16.30
N LEU A 126 -12.88 12.43 -15.23
CA LEU A 126 -12.41 11.04 -15.27
C LEU A 126 -13.49 10.05 -15.76
N ILE A 127 -14.76 10.45 -15.71
CA ILE A 127 -15.91 9.67 -16.21
C ILE A 127 -16.90 10.60 -16.92
N LYS A 128 -17.62 10.10 -17.92
CA LYS A 128 -18.59 10.86 -18.71
C LYS A 128 -20.00 10.75 -18.10
N SER A 129 -20.87 11.70 -18.44
CA SER A 129 -22.30 11.67 -18.10
C SER A 129 -23.00 10.59 -18.93
N GLY A 130 -22.81 9.32 -18.56
CA GLY A 130 -23.33 8.16 -19.27
C GLY A 130 -22.81 6.82 -18.71
N ASP A 131 -21.68 6.84 -18.00
CA ASP A 131 -21.04 5.65 -17.41
C ASP A 131 -21.79 5.12 -16.16
N GLU A 132 -22.88 5.77 -15.78
CA GLU A 132 -23.80 5.30 -14.74
C GLU A 132 -25.21 5.34 -15.33
N THR A 133 -25.89 4.20 -15.42
CA THR A 133 -27.27 4.18 -15.88
C THR A 133 -28.15 4.94 -14.89
N PRO A 134 -28.83 6.02 -15.31
CA PRO A 134 -29.84 6.62 -14.46
C PRO A 134 -31.00 5.64 -14.36
N GLU A 135 -31.37 5.28 -13.13
CA GLU A 135 -32.64 4.61 -12.85
C GLU A 135 -33.74 5.38 -13.59
N ARG A 136 -34.47 4.69 -14.48
CA ARG A 136 -35.69 5.21 -15.09
C ARG A 136 -36.62 5.63 -13.96
N ALA A 137 -36.67 6.94 -13.71
CA ALA A 137 -37.69 7.52 -12.87
C ALA A 137 -39.04 7.14 -13.47
N GLY A 138 -39.76 6.25 -12.78
CA GLY A 138 -41.14 5.93 -13.08
C GLY A 138 -41.91 7.23 -13.19
N ARG A 139 -42.35 7.51 -14.41
CA ARG A 139 -43.17 8.65 -14.78
C ARG A 139 -44.55 8.42 -14.15
N THR A 140 -44.85 9.06 -13.03
CA THR A 140 -46.22 9.31 -12.63
C THR A 140 -46.47 10.82 -12.69
N LYS A 141 -47.23 11.20 -13.72
CA LYS A 141 -48.05 12.40 -13.82
C LYS A 141 -49.27 12.01 -14.66
N PRO A 142 -50.42 12.69 -14.53
CA PRO A 142 -50.76 13.77 -13.60
C PRO A 142 -51.50 13.30 -12.35
#